data_AF-A0ABD3MBD0-F1
#
_entry.id   AF-A0ABD3MBD0-F1
#
_cell.length_a   1.000
_cell.length_b   1.000
_cell.length_c   1.000
_cell.angle_alpha   90.00
_cell.angle_beta   90.00
_cell.angle_gamma   90.00
#
_symmetry.space_group_name_H-M   'P 1'
#
loop_
_entity.id
_entity.type
_entity.pdbx_description
1 polymer ?
#
loop_
_entity_poly.entity_id
_entity_poly.type
_entity_poly.pdbx_seq_one_letter_code
_entity_poly.pdbx_strand_id
1 'polypeptide(L)'
;MKSSFSSTIIGSSILAAILFLPSASYAFLNLPFINQANPALANYAAAQEDALLKIHLDIGQVDVAKSGSSGRGGGGGGGVVMTGNRLGIDGLLLELHGNQIANYIHPKMPGADGPNPQLSTGAKALNILKPGKYVDLTGSKSISLEHGVWEMIWRRNANAGALICGFDVPTEVTRNNGASIPKGRMYVTFPVWTEETLQDLRQRKIKAEEIAVECMERLKEETRKMEETNNPLMKAMHFRNACKAHEEIDYSGYRSYNAMPLERDMITLKNGLHLCSLGTVWTKKDGFFGGDHVLLGTASAMAGVREELNEKKAVTERELKAVAFDGLRPFE
;
A
#
# COMPACT_ATOMS: atom_id res chain seq x y z
N MET A 1 35.05 52.71 4.56
CA MET A 1 33.85 53.31 3.91
C MET A 1 33.06 52.16 3.29
N LYS A 2 32.07 51.55 3.97
CA LYS A 2 30.62 51.88 3.93
C LYS A 2 30.19 52.81 2.79
N SER A 3 29.44 52.26 1.83
CA SER A 3 28.09 52.77 1.47
C SER A 3 27.35 51.77 0.60
N SER A 4 26.19 51.35 1.11
CA SER A 4 25.07 50.71 0.41
C SER A 4 24.51 51.61 -0.68
N PHE A 5 23.97 51.04 -1.77
CA PHE A 5 22.66 51.42 -2.29
C PHE A 5 22.01 50.25 -3.05
N SER A 6 20.70 50.14 -2.85
CA SER A 6 19.78 49.08 -3.28
C SER A 6 19.02 49.52 -4.53
N SER A 7 18.71 48.59 -5.44
CA SER A 7 17.50 48.68 -6.29
C SER A 7 17.11 47.32 -6.88
N THR A 8 15.90 46.91 -6.50
CA THR A 8 15.01 45.86 -7.01
C THR A 8 14.63 46.05 -8.48
N ILE A 9 14.35 44.96 -9.22
CA ILE A 9 13.11 44.71 -10.01
C ILE A 9 13.19 43.42 -10.88
N ILE A 10 12.32 42.45 -10.51
CA ILE A 10 11.33 41.65 -11.29
C ILE A 10 11.76 40.93 -12.60
N GLY A 11 11.49 39.61 -12.64
CA GLY A 11 11.04 38.94 -13.89
C GLY A 11 11.20 37.41 -13.97
N SER A 12 10.09 36.69 -13.68
CA SER A 12 9.51 35.56 -14.47
C SER A 12 10.33 34.25 -14.66
N SER A 13 9.82 33.02 -14.68
CA SER A 13 8.54 32.37 -14.41
C SER A 13 8.77 30.84 -14.54
N ILE A 14 8.23 30.06 -13.60
CA ILE A 14 7.47 28.81 -13.81
C ILE A 14 8.15 27.65 -14.57
N LEU A 15 8.60 26.62 -13.83
CA LEU A 15 8.52 25.23 -14.28
C LEU A 15 7.74 24.43 -13.23
N ALA A 16 6.42 24.32 -13.44
CA ALA A 16 5.50 23.61 -12.58
C ALA A 16 5.49 22.11 -12.96
N ALA A 17 6.05 21.26 -12.11
CA ALA A 17 5.83 19.82 -12.15
C ALA A 17 4.48 19.52 -11.47
N ILE A 18 3.44 19.52 -12.27
CA ILE A 18 2.11 19.02 -11.92
C ILE A 18 2.20 17.49 -11.92
N LEU A 19 1.70 16.81 -10.87
CA LEU A 19 0.78 15.67 -11.00
C LEU A 19 0.35 15.01 -9.69
N PHE A 20 -0.93 14.68 -9.73
CA PHE A 20 -1.80 14.03 -8.76
C PHE A 20 -1.55 12.53 -8.62
N LEU A 21 -1.87 11.99 -7.43
CA LEU A 21 -2.37 10.62 -7.24
C LEU A 21 -3.83 10.72 -6.76
N PRO A 22 -4.66 9.70 -6.98
CA PRO A 22 -6.08 9.76 -6.66
C PRO A 22 -6.27 9.83 -5.15
N SER A 23 -6.75 10.98 -4.67
CA SER A 23 -7.47 11.10 -3.42
C SER A 23 -8.80 10.34 -3.51
N ALA A 24 -8.73 9.01 -3.51
CA ALA A 24 -9.89 8.14 -3.34
C ALA A 24 -10.22 7.88 -1.85
N SER A 25 -9.50 8.50 -0.91
CA SER A 25 -9.70 8.27 0.53
C SER A 25 -10.29 9.45 1.31
N TYR A 26 -10.50 10.64 0.72
CA TYR A 26 -11.02 11.79 1.49
C TYR A 26 -12.08 12.69 0.83
N ALA A 27 -12.63 12.34 -0.35
CA ALA A 27 -13.69 13.12 -1.00
C ALA A 27 -15.00 12.33 -1.25
N PHE A 28 -15.45 11.56 -0.25
CA PHE A 28 -16.75 10.87 -0.29
C PHE A 28 -17.61 11.22 0.94
N LEU A 29 -17.62 12.49 1.33
CA LEU A 29 -18.53 12.98 2.37
C LEU A 29 -19.87 13.39 1.74
N ASN A 30 -20.93 12.73 2.21
CA ASN A 30 -22.35 13.11 2.14
C ASN A 30 -23.06 13.07 0.78
N LEU A 31 -23.31 11.86 0.27
CA LEU A 31 -24.58 11.58 -0.41
C LEU A 31 -25.25 10.35 0.23
N PRO A 32 -26.50 10.46 0.71
CA PRO A 32 -27.14 9.45 1.59
C PRO A 32 -27.49 8.12 0.91
N PHE A 33 -27.22 7.97 -0.40
CA PHE A 33 -27.49 6.75 -1.18
C PHE A 33 -26.24 5.87 -1.42
N ILE A 34 -25.06 6.26 -0.91
CA ILE A 34 -23.74 5.68 -1.31
C ILE A 34 -23.19 4.64 -0.31
N ASN A 35 -23.74 4.51 0.90
CA ASN A 35 -23.14 3.72 1.99
C ASN A 35 -23.74 2.32 2.16
N GLN A 36 -23.88 1.56 1.08
CA GLN A 36 -24.25 0.14 1.16
C GLN A 36 -23.03 -0.74 0.94
N ALA A 37 -22.94 -1.86 1.68
CA ALA A 37 -21.92 -2.88 1.43
C ALA A 37 -22.14 -3.58 0.09
N ASN A 38 -21.07 -4.14 -0.45
CA ASN A 38 -21.18 -5.16 -1.47
C ASN A 38 -21.97 -6.36 -0.91
N PRO A 39 -23.10 -6.78 -1.51
CA PRO A 39 -23.92 -7.88 -0.99
C PRO A 39 -23.18 -9.22 -0.99
N ALA A 40 -22.15 -9.40 -1.83
CA ALA A 40 -21.33 -10.61 -1.87
C ALA A 40 -20.19 -10.62 -0.83
N LEU A 41 -20.02 -9.54 -0.07
CA LEU A 41 -18.91 -9.36 0.86
C LEU A 41 -18.81 -10.47 1.91
N ALA A 42 -19.94 -10.91 2.47
CA ALA A 42 -19.99 -12.00 3.42
C ALA A 42 -19.56 -13.34 2.78
N ASN A 43 -19.96 -13.59 1.53
CA ASN A 43 -19.60 -14.82 0.81
C ASN A 43 -18.10 -14.84 0.48
N TYR A 44 -17.55 -13.69 0.08
CA TYR A 44 -16.11 -13.54 -0.15
C TYR A 44 -15.30 -13.80 1.12
N ALA A 45 -15.75 -13.30 2.26
CA ALA A 45 -15.08 -13.51 3.53
C ALA A 45 -15.14 -14.98 3.97
N ALA A 46 -16.33 -15.58 3.90
CA ALA A 46 -16.53 -17.00 4.20
C ALA A 46 -15.60 -17.90 3.38
N ALA A 47 -15.42 -17.57 2.10
CA ALA A 47 -14.59 -18.35 1.19
C ALA A 47 -13.10 -18.34 1.58
N GLN A 48 -12.61 -17.38 2.38
CA GLN A 48 -11.18 -17.30 2.76
C GLN A 48 -10.80 -18.18 3.95
N GLU A 49 -11.63 -19.14 4.33
CA GLU A 49 -11.27 -20.15 5.33
C GLU A 49 -9.98 -20.88 4.95
N ASP A 50 -9.04 -20.98 5.89
CA ASP A 50 -7.69 -21.56 5.72
C ASP A 50 -6.82 -20.86 4.65
N ALA A 51 -7.14 -19.62 4.26
CA ALA A 51 -6.30 -18.90 3.31
C ALA A 51 -4.98 -18.48 3.98
N LEU A 52 -3.85 -18.86 3.37
CA LEU A 52 -2.52 -18.59 3.89
C LEU A 52 -1.88 -17.39 3.17
N LEU A 53 -1.43 -16.42 3.94
CA LEU A 53 -0.73 -15.23 3.44
C LEU A 53 0.66 -15.13 4.08
N LYS A 54 1.69 -15.09 3.24
CA LYS A 54 3.06 -14.80 3.64
C LYS A 54 3.34 -13.33 3.39
N ILE A 55 3.63 -12.59 4.44
CA ILE A 55 3.80 -11.14 4.40
C ILE A 55 5.25 -10.77 4.72
N HIS A 56 5.78 -9.87 3.90
CA HIS A 56 6.97 -9.07 4.16
C HIS A 56 6.54 -7.64 4.50
N LEU A 57 7.09 -7.07 5.56
CA LEU A 57 6.86 -5.67 5.93
C LEU A 57 8.14 -4.88 5.73
N ASP A 58 8.04 -3.73 5.09
CA ASP A 58 9.16 -2.83 4.86
C ASP A 58 8.83 -1.47 5.47
N ILE A 59 9.33 -1.27 6.68
CA ILE A 59 8.99 -0.12 7.54
C ILE A 59 10.18 0.82 7.58
N GLY A 60 9.96 2.10 7.34
CA GLY A 60 11.03 3.08 7.28
C GLY A 60 10.55 4.47 7.64
N GLN A 61 11.48 5.42 7.70
CA GLN A 61 11.08 6.81 7.80
C GLN A 61 10.39 7.20 6.48
N VAL A 62 9.08 7.43 6.59
CA VAL A 62 8.32 7.98 5.47
C VAL A 62 8.53 9.48 5.50
N ASP A 63 9.49 9.99 4.72
CA ASP A 63 9.44 11.41 4.35
C ASP A 63 8.30 11.56 3.33
N VAL A 64 7.11 11.85 3.85
CA VAL A 64 6.13 12.57 3.05
C VAL A 64 6.80 13.90 2.77
N ALA A 65 7.34 14.09 1.56
CA ALA A 65 7.95 15.34 1.16
C ALA A 65 7.01 16.48 1.60
N LYS A 66 7.41 17.25 2.61
CA LYS A 66 6.62 18.40 3.09
C LYS A 66 6.56 19.36 1.92
N SER A 67 5.45 19.33 1.18
CA SER A 67 5.16 20.35 0.20
C SER A 67 5.11 21.68 0.94
N GLY A 68 6.10 22.53 0.67
CA GLY A 68 6.13 23.88 1.17
C GLY A 68 4.84 24.58 0.76
N SER A 69 4.12 25.04 1.78
CA SER A 69 2.97 25.93 1.67
C SER A 69 3.28 27.10 0.71
N SER A 70 2.68 27.08 -0.48
CA SER A 70 2.19 28.29 -1.15
C SER A 70 1.09 27.92 -2.14
N GLY A 71 -0.07 28.53 -1.96
CA GLY A 71 -1.33 28.06 -2.51
C GLY A 71 -1.43 28.13 -4.03
N ARG A 72 -1.90 27.02 -4.63
CA ARG A 72 -2.95 27.00 -5.65
C ARG A 72 -3.38 25.55 -5.88
N GLY A 73 -4.68 25.32 -5.93
CA GLY A 73 -5.31 24.01 -6.01
C GLY A 73 -4.74 23.14 -7.13
N GLY A 74 -4.16 22.01 -6.72
CA GLY A 74 -3.55 21.02 -7.60
C GLY A 74 -3.02 19.89 -6.72
N GLY A 75 -3.89 18.94 -6.37
CA GLY A 75 -3.62 17.85 -5.43
C GLY A 75 -2.59 16.86 -5.94
N GLY A 76 -1.30 17.21 -5.86
CA GLY A 76 -0.16 16.36 -6.21
C GLY A 76 0.06 15.22 -5.23
N GLY A 77 0.18 14.00 -5.75
CA GLY A 77 0.39 12.77 -5.01
C GLY A 77 1.86 12.48 -4.77
N GLY A 78 2.30 12.51 -3.50
CA GLY A 78 3.62 12.03 -3.12
C GLY A 78 3.67 10.51 -3.29
N GLY A 79 4.52 10.02 -4.20
CA GLY A 79 5.04 8.67 -4.07
C GLY A 79 5.71 8.54 -2.71
N VAL A 80 5.38 7.49 -1.96
CA VAL A 80 6.03 7.20 -0.69
C VAL A 80 7.46 6.76 -1.01
N VAL A 81 8.37 7.73 -1.05
CA VAL A 81 9.80 7.46 -1.12
C VAL A 81 10.22 7.16 0.30
N MET A 82 10.50 5.89 0.58
CA MET A 82 11.14 5.51 1.82
C MET A 82 12.55 6.08 1.80
N THR A 83 12.78 7.14 2.57
CA THR A 83 14.10 7.75 2.73
C THR A 83 14.68 7.29 4.07
N GLY A 84 15.99 7.02 4.09
CA GLY A 84 16.68 6.67 5.32
C GLY A 84 16.57 5.20 5.74
N ASN A 85 16.59 4.98 7.05
CA ASN A 85 16.78 3.66 7.63
C ASN A 85 15.51 2.79 7.53
N ARG A 86 15.69 1.53 7.17
CA ARG A 86 14.60 0.56 6.92
C ARG A 86 14.66 -0.61 7.91
N LEU A 87 13.49 -1.11 8.26
CA LEU A 87 13.22 -2.29 9.05
C LEU A 87 12.40 -3.25 8.18
N GLY A 88 13.11 -4.19 7.56
CA GLY A 88 12.49 -5.32 6.87
C GLY A 88 12.12 -6.40 7.86
N ILE A 89 10.85 -6.81 7.86
CA ILE A 89 10.34 -7.96 8.61
C ILE A 89 9.92 -9.02 7.62
N ASP A 90 10.59 -10.16 7.69
CA ASP A 90 10.44 -11.28 6.79
C ASP A 90 9.74 -12.48 7.44
N GLY A 91 8.96 -13.19 6.63
CA GLY A 91 8.47 -14.52 6.96
C GLY A 91 7.30 -14.55 7.95
N LEU A 92 6.54 -13.46 8.07
CA LEU A 92 5.26 -13.43 8.77
C LEU A 92 4.27 -14.29 7.98
N LEU A 93 3.76 -15.37 8.59
CA LEU A 93 2.79 -16.26 7.96
C LEU A 93 1.48 -16.21 8.73
N LEU A 94 0.41 -15.88 8.02
CA LEU A 94 -0.92 -15.68 8.57
C LEU A 94 -1.90 -16.68 7.95
N GLU A 95 -2.90 -17.07 8.73
CA GLU A 95 -4.04 -17.86 8.29
C GLU A 95 -5.33 -17.09 8.57
N LEU A 96 -6.10 -16.84 7.53
CA LEU A 96 -7.39 -16.18 7.62
C LEU A 96 -8.47 -17.21 7.98
N HIS A 97 -9.26 -16.91 9.00
CA HIS A 97 -10.44 -17.70 9.34
C HIS A 97 -11.66 -17.03 8.70
N GLY A 98 -12.42 -17.77 7.89
CA GLY A 98 -13.42 -17.20 6.99
C GLY A 98 -14.52 -16.41 7.70
N ASN A 99 -15.58 -17.10 8.14
CA ASN A 99 -16.70 -16.44 8.82
C ASN A 99 -16.55 -16.31 10.33
N GLN A 100 -15.52 -16.92 10.92
CA GLN A 100 -15.29 -16.93 12.35
C GLN A 100 -15.03 -15.51 12.88
N ILE A 101 -15.89 -15.06 13.78
CA ILE A 101 -15.76 -13.75 14.43
C ILE A 101 -14.63 -13.82 15.46
N ALA A 102 -13.85 -12.75 15.57
CA ALA A 102 -12.80 -12.63 16.58
C ALA A 102 -13.40 -12.42 17.99
N ASN A 103 -13.69 -13.51 18.69
CA ASN A 103 -14.25 -13.49 20.06
C ASN A 103 -13.15 -13.37 21.13
N TYR A 104 -12.20 -12.46 20.95
CA TYR A 104 -11.09 -12.20 21.88
C TYR A 104 -10.75 -10.72 21.87
N ILE A 105 -9.91 -10.27 22.81
CA ILE A 105 -9.42 -8.89 22.83
C ILE A 105 -8.55 -8.68 21.59
N HIS A 106 -8.90 -7.71 20.74
CA HIS A 106 -8.20 -7.41 19.49
C HIS A 106 -8.19 -5.89 19.23
N PRO A 107 -7.29 -5.38 18.36
CA PRO A 107 -7.29 -3.97 17.99
C PRO A 107 -8.62 -3.59 17.33
N LYS A 108 -9.07 -2.35 17.59
CA LYS A 108 -10.25 -1.80 16.91
C LYS A 108 -9.99 -1.72 15.41
N MET A 109 -10.93 -2.22 14.61
CA MET A 109 -10.79 -2.32 13.17
C MET A 109 -11.34 -1.07 12.47
N PRO A 110 -10.65 -0.51 11.47
CA PRO A 110 -11.03 0.75 10.83
C PRO A 110 -12.38 0.72 10.11
N GLY A 111 -12.83 -0.45 9.64
CA GLY A 111 -14.15 -0.66 9.05
C GLY A 111 -15.20 -0.91 10.13
N ALA A 112 -15.07 -2.02 10.86
CA ALA A 112 -16.06 -2.49 11.82
C ALA A 112 -16.30 -1.52 13.00
N ASP A 113 -15.24 -0.90 13.53
CA ASP A 113 -15.31 0.11 14.60
C ASP A 113 -15.26 1.55 14.05
N GLY A 114 -15.34 1.69 12.72
CA GLY A 114 -15.24 2.94 12.01
C GLY A 114 -16.56 3.70 11.89
N PRO A 115 -16.57 4.81 11.14
CA PRO A 115 -17.77 5.61 10.91
C PRO A 115 -18.80 4.92 10.02
N ASN A 116 -18.40 3.89 9.25
CA ASN A 116 -19.30 3.15 8.36
C ASN A 116 -19.14 1.62 8.52
N PRO A 117 -19.55 1.03 9.66
CA PRO A 117 -19.43 -0.41 9.93
C PRO A 117 -20.12 -1.30 8.89
N GLN A 118 -21.22 -0.81 8.30
CA GLN A 118 -22.02 -1.52 7.31
C GLN A 118 -21.27 -1.84 6.01
N LEU A 119 -20.08 -1.27 5.80
CA LEU A 119 -19.23 -1.55 4.64
C LEU A 119 -18.21 -2.66 4.89
N SER A 120 -18.10 -3.13 6.14
CA SER A 120 -17.13 -4.13 6.58
C SER A 120 -17.79 -5.50 6.78
N THR A 121 -16.98 -6.57 6.65
CA THR A 121 -17.33 -7.92 7.09
C THR A 121 -17.43 -8.08 8.61
N GLY A 122 -17.01 -7.07 9.36
CA GLY A 122 -16.72 -7.19 10.78
C GLY A 122 -15.34 -7.81 11.03
N ALA A 123 -14.89 -7.73 12.29
CA ALA A 123 -13.64 -8.32 12.77
C ALA A 123 -13.71 -9.86 12.74
N LYS A 124 -12.87 -10.47 11.90
CA LYS A 124 -12.73 -11.92 11.73
C LYS A 124 -11.44 -12.42 12.35
N ALA A 125 -11.47 -13.65 12.83
CA ALA A 125 -10.32 -14.26 13.49
C ALA A 125 -9.16 -14.47 12.50
N LEU A 126 -7.94 -14.26 12.98
CA LEU A 126 -6.72 -14.46 12.22
C LEU A 126 -5.69 -15.16 13.11
N ASN A 127 -5.07 -16.21 12.57
CA ASN A 127 -3.99 -16.91 13.25
C ASN A 127 -2.64 -16.47 12.71
N ILE A 128 -1.71 -16.18 13.61
CA ILE A 128 -0.31 -15.93 13.29
C ILE A 128 0.43 -17.26 13.43
N LEU A 129 0.64 -17.94 12.31
CA LEU A 129 1.28 -19.26 12.30
C LEU A 129 2.79 -19.16 12.51
N LYS A 130 3.39 -18.08 12.00
CA LYS A 130 4.84 -17.84 12.13
C LYS A 130 5.09 -16.35 12.33
N PRO A 131 5.76 -15.96 13.43
CA PRO A 131 6.12 -14.57 13.62
C PRO A 131 7.16 -14.14 12.59
N GLY A 132 7.09 -12.88 12.18
CA GLY A 132 8.09 -12.27 11.32
C GLY A 132 9.43 -12.14 12.03
N LYS A 133 10.51 -12.00 11.25
CA LYS A 133 11.87 -11.79 11.76
C LYS A 133 12.50 -10.59 11.10
N TYR A 134 13.31 -9.85 11.85
CA TYR A 134 14.15 -8.79 11.34
C TYR A 134 15.61 -9.03 11.74
N VAL A 135 16.53 -8.32 11.11
CA VAL A 135 17.98 -8.43 11.39
C VAL A 135 18.49 -7.10 11.93
N ASP A 136 19.10 -7.15 13.10
CA ASP A 136 19.87 -6.05 13.68
C ASP A 136 21.35 -6.43 13.83
N LEU A 137 22.16 -5.55 14.44
CA LEU A 137 23.59 -5.82 14.62
C LEU A 137 23.86 -6.98 15.60
N THR A 138 22.89 -7.35 16.44
CA THR A 138 23.00 -8.46 17.40
C THR A 138 22.53 -9.79 16.81
N GLY A 139 21.91 -9.78 15.63
CA GLY A 139 21.51 -10.96 14.89
C GLY A 139 20.05 -10.91 14.43
N SER A 140 19.48 -12.09 14.20
CA SER A 140 18.08 -12.22 13.82
C SER A 140 17.18 -12.19 15.06
N LYS A 141 16.24 -11.25 15.09
CA LYS A 141 15.23 -11.11 16.14
C LYS A 141 13.84 -11.37 15.58
N SER A 142 12.98 -11.97 16.39
CA SER A 142 11.57 -12.17 16.04
C SER A 142 10.76 -10.96 16.49
N ILE A 143 9.75 -10.58 15.70
CA ILE A 143 8.73 -9.63 16.15
C ILE A 143 7.58 -10.38 16.83
N SER A 144 7.09 -9.85 17.95
CA SER A 144 5.87 -10.32 18.59
C SER A 144 4.70 -9.47 18.09
N LEU A 145 3.82 -10.08 17.31
CA LEU A 145 2.53 -9.52 16.95
C LEU A 145 1.45 -10.33 17.66
N GLU A 146 0.54 -9.67 18.35
CA GLU A 146 -0.50 -10.29 19.16
C GLU A 146 -1.88 -9.92 18.64
N HIS A 147 -2.88 -10.70 19.06
CA HIS A 147 -4.31 -10.46 18.78
C HIS A 147 -4.62 -10.18 17.30
N GLY A 148 -4.04 -10.99 16.40
CA GLY A 148 -4.27 -10.87 14.96
C GLY A 148 -5.76 -10.92 14.64
N VAL A 149 -6.23 -10.00 13.79
CA VAL A 149 -7.62 -9.90 13.34
C VAL A 149 -7.62 -9.43 11.90
N TRP A 150 -8.65 -9.77 11.12
CA TRP A 150 -8.79 -9.23 9.77
C TRP A 150 -10.22 -8.79 9.46
N GLU A 151 -10.36 -7.92 8.47
CA GLU A 151 -11.66 -7.57 7.89
C GLU A 151 -11.51 -7.28 6.40
N MET A 152 -12.62 -7.35 5.68
CA MET A 152 -12.72 -6.83 4.33
C MET A 152 -13.71 -5.68 4.28
N ILE A 153 -13.32 -4.58 3.65
CA ILE A 153 -14.16 -3.39 3.47
C ILE A 153 -14.45 -3.23 1.99
N TRP A 154 -15.73 -3.16 1.62
CA TRP A 154 -16.13 -2.99 0.23
C TRP A 154 -17.45 -2.24 0.10
N ARG A 155 -17.39 -1.09 -0.59
CA ARG A 155 -18.58 -0.30 -0.96
C ARG A 155 -19.30 -0.90 -2.15
N ARG A 156 -20.62 -0.82 -2.17
CA ARG A 156 -21.43 -1.18 -3.33
C ARG A 156 -20.99 -0.33 -4.53
N ASN A 157 -20.82 -0.99 -5.68
CA ASN A 157 -20.36 -0.40 -6.95
C ASN A 157 -18.91 0.14 -6.95
N ALA A 158 -18.13 -0.10 -5.90
CA ALA A 158 -16.70 0.19 -5.95
C ALA A 158 -15.97 -0.91 -6.71
N ASN A 159 -15.08 -0.52 -7.63
CA ASN A 159 -14.27 -1.45 -8.42
C ASN A 159 -13.29 -2.27 -7.58
N ALA A 160 -12.93 -1.78 -6.39
CA ALA A 160 -11.99 -2.43 -5.50
C ALA A 160 -12.49 -2.37 -4.05
N GLY A 161 -12.17 -3.41 -3.29
CA GLY A 161 -12.26 -3.43 -1.84
C GLY A 161 -10.88 -3.33 -1.19
N ALA A 162 -10.85 -3.48 0.13
CA ALA A 162 -9.62 -3.59 0.90
C ALA A 162 -9.70 -4.77 1.86
N LEU A 163 -8.65 -5.59 1.90
CA LEU A 163 -8.40 -6.58 2.95
C LEU A 163 -7.44 -5.96 3.95
N ILE A 164 -7.83 -5.95 5.23
CA ILE A 164 -7.08 -5.29 6.30
C ILE A 164 -6.80 -6.32 7.39
N CYS A 165 -5.52 -6.47 7.75
CA CYS A 165 -5.07 -7.26 8.89
C CYS A 165 -4.63 -6.31 10.01
N GLY A 166 -5.23 -6.44 11.19
CA GLY A 166 -4.88 -5.69 12.40
C GLY A 166 -4.07 -6.54 13.38
N PHE A 167 -3.12 -5.92 14.06
CA PHE A 167 -2.27 -6.53 15.08
C PHE A 167 -2.03 -5.57 16.24
N ASP A 168 -1.89 -6.12 17.44
CA ASP A 168 -1.32 -5.41 18.58
C ASP A 168 0.20 -5.66 18.63
N VAL A 169 0.94 -4.57 18.79
CA VAL A 169 2.39 -4.53 18.96
C VAL A 169 2.66 -4.24 20.43
N PRO A 170 3.00 -5.25 21.26
CA PRO A 170 3.09 -5.10 22.72
C PRO A 170 4.28 -4.25 23.16
N THR A 171 5.37 -4.26 22.39
CA THR A 171 6.61 -3.52 22.66
C THR A 171 7.09 -2.81 21.41
N GLU A 172 7.64 -1.61 21.57
CA GLU A 172 8.24 -0.89 20.45
C GLU A 172 9.41 -1.71 19.88
N VAL A 173 9.41 -1.88 18.56
CA VAL A 173 10.48 -2.59 17.84
C VAL A 173 11.34 -1.57 17.14
N THR A 174 12.56 -1.39 17.59
CA THR A 174 13.49 -0.40 17.03
C THR A 174 14.72 -1.09 16.47
N ARG A 175 15.08 -0.77 15.23
CA ARG A 175 16.38 -1.13 14.65
C ARG A 175 17.40 -0.06 15.04
N ASN A 176 18.66 -0.47 15.22
CA ASN A 176 19.77 0.40 15.66
C ASN A 176 19.90 1.73 14.89
N ASN A 177 19.39 1.82 13.66
CA ASN A 177 19.48 3.02 12.83
C ASN A 177 18.21 3.91 12.87
N GLY A 178 17.31 3.74 13.85
CA GLY A 178 16.19 4.68 14.07
C GLY A 178 14.89 4.38 13.32
N ALA A 179 14.80 3.28 12.56
CA ALA A 179 13.51 2.76 12.10
C ALA A 179 12.82 2.04 13.28
N SER A 180 11.60 2.47 13.63
CA SER A 180 10.83 1.82 14.69
C SER A 180 9.38 1.56 14.32
N ILE A 181 8.84 0.50 14.91
CA ILE A 181 7.42 0.19 14.95
C ILE A 181 6.95 0.58 16.34
N PRO A 182 6.11 1.61 16.47
CA PRO A 182 5.64 2.04 17.78
C PRO A 182 4.79 0.95 18.43
N LYS A 183 4.86 0.89 19.76
CA LYS A 183 3.92 0.11 20.56
C LYS A 183 2.49 0.57 20.27
N GLY A 184 1.56 -0.38 20.14
CA GLY A 184 0.14 -0.11 19.91
C GLY A 184 -0.40 -0.87 18.71
N ARG A 185 -1.33 -0.25 17.97
CA ARG A 185 -2.03 -0.93 16.87
C ARG A 185 -1.29 -0.76 15.55
N MET A 186 -1.16 -1.85 14.81
CA MET A 186 -0.62 -1.89 13.46
C MET A 186 -1.66 -2.49 12.50
N TYR A 187 -1.80 -1.90 11.32
CA TYR A 187 -2.70 -2.36 10.28
C TYR A 187 -1.94 -2.56 8.99
N VAL A 188 -2.16 -3.70 8.34
CA VAL A 188 -1.63 -4.01 7.01
C VAL A 188 -2.81 -4.08 6.05
N THR A 189 -2.77 -3.27 4.99
CA THR A 189 -3.88 -3.12 4.05
C THR A 189 -3.46 -3.52 2.65
N PHE A 190 -4.24 -4.39 2.03
CA PHE A 190 -4.09 -4.81 0.64
C PHE A 190 -5.38 -4.53 -0.16
N PRO A 191 -5.28 -3.89 -1.32
CA PRO A 191 -6.41 -3.79 -2.25
C PRO A 191 -6.87 -5.17 -2.75
N VAL A 192 -8.18 -5.34 -2.93
CA VAL A 192 -8.79 -6.55 -3.50
C VAL A 192 -9.72 -6.21 -4.66
N TRP A 193 -9.76 -7.08 -5.66
CA TRP A 193 -10.61 -6.97 -6.85
C TRP A 193 -11.33 -8.29 -7.13
N THR A 194 -12.44 -8.21 -7.85
CA THR A 194 -13.04 -9.36 -8.52
C THR A 194 -12.42 -9.52 -9.90
N GLU A 195 -12.48 -10.71 -10.47
CA GLU A 195 -12.06 -10.95 -11.87
C GLU A 195 -12.72 -9.95 -12.84
N GLU A 196 -14.03 -9.72 -12.71
CA GLU A 196 -14.78 -8.80 -13.57
C GLU A 196 -14.28 -7.35 -13.49
N THR A 197 -14.07 -6.85 -12.28
CA THR A 197 -13.59 -5.47 -12.06
C THR A 197 -12.15 -5.30 -12.50
N LEU A 198 -11.34 -6.36 -12.36
CA LEU A 198 -9.97 -6.39 -12.84
C LEU A 198 -9.92 -6.36 -14.37
N GLN A 199 -10.80 -7.08 -15.06
CA GLN A 199 -10.91 -7.04 -16.52
C GLN A 199 -11.34 -5.67 -17.05
N ASP A 200 -12.36 -5.04 -16.44
CA ASP A 200 -12.78 -3.68 -16.80
C ASP A 200 -11.62 -2.68 -16.60
N LEU A 201 -10.90 -2.77 -15.49
CA LEU A 201 -9.72 -1.94 -15.24
C LEU A 201 -8.61 -2.17 -16.26
N ARG A 202 -8.34 -3.43 -16.67
CA ARG A 202 -7.37 -3.77 -17.72
C ARG A 202 -7.76 -3.16 -19.06
N GLN A 203 -9.03 -3.26 -19.45
CA GLN A 203 -9.51 -2.65 -20.70
C GLN A 203 -9.38 -1.13 -20.68
N ARG A 204 -9.69 -0.49 -19.55
CA ARG A 204 -9.51 0.95 -19.38
C ARG A 204 -8.04 1.37 -19.44
N LYS A 205 -7.15 0.57 -18.84
CA LYS A 205 -5.70 0.77 -18.95
C LYS A 205 -5.26 0.72 -20.41
N ILE A 206 -5.57 -0.34 -21.14
CA ILE A 206 -5.20 -0.48 -22.56
C ILE A 206 -5.66 0.73 -23.38
N LYS A 207 -6.93 1.15 -23.23
CA LYS A 207 -7.45 2.35 -23.91
C LYS A 207 -6.69 3.62 -23.54
N ALA A 208 -6.35 3.79 -22.26
CA ALA A 208 -5.57 4.94 -21.81
C ALA A 208 -4.13 4.91 -22.35
N GLU A 209 -3.52 3.72 -22.45
CA GLU A 209 -2.20 3.53 -23.05
C GLU A 209 -2.23 3.86 -24.56
N GLU A 210 -3.23 3.39 -25.29
CA GLU A 210 -3.42 3.70 -26.72
C GLU A 210 -3.52 5.22 -26.96
N ILE A 211 -4.38 5.91 -26.21
CA ILE A 211 -4.54 7.36 -26.28
C ILE A 211 -3.23 8.08 -25.95
N ALA A 212 -2.52 7.62 -24.91
CA ALA A 212 -1.25 8.23 -24.51
C ALA A 212 -0.16 8.05 -25.57
N VAL A 213 -0.08 6.88 -26.21
CA VAL A 213 0.87 6.62 -27.30
C VAL A 213 0.57 7.54 -28.48
N GLU A 214 -0.69 7.64 -28.92
CA GLU A 214 -1.08 8.54 -30.02
C GLU A 214 -0.74 10.01 -29.69
N CYS A 215 -1.04 10.47 -28.47
CA CYS A 215 -0.73 11.83 -28.06
C CYS A 215 0.78 12.06 -27.92
N MET A 216 1.56 11.06 -27.49
CA MET A 216 3.03 11.13 -27.44
C MET A 216 3.64 11.22 -28.83
N GLU A 217 3.10 10.51 -29.82
CA GLU A 217 3.53 10.64 -31.21
C GLU A 217 3.21 12.02 -31.77
N ARG A 218 1.99 12.52 -31.54
CA ARG A 218 1.59 13.88 -31.92
C ARG A 218 2.47 14.96 -31.26
N LEU A 219 2.80 14.78 -29.98
CA LEU A 219 3.71 15.68 -29.25
C LEU A 219 5.09 15.72 -29.90
N LYS A 220 5.67 14.56 -30.21
CA LYS A 220 6.98 14.46 -30.88
C LYS A 220 6.96 15.11 -32.26
N GLU A 221 5.91 14.85 -33.04
CA GLU A 221 5.78 15.38 -34.39
C GLU A 221 5.63 16.91 -34.41
N GLU A 222 4.78 17.48 -33.55
CA GLU A 222 4.64 18.94 -33.47
C GLU A 222 5.89 19.61 -32.89
N THR A 223 6.61 18.95 -31.98
CA THR A 223 7.92 19.43 -31.50
C THR A 223 8.94 19.47 -32.64
N ARG A 224 9.00 18.43 -33.47
CA ARG A 224 9.86 18.39 -34.65
C ARG A 224 9.53 19.50 -35.66
N LYS A 225 8.25 19.70 -35.99
CA LYS A 225 7.82 20.78 -36.90
C LYS A 225 8.15 22.17 -36.35
N MET A 226 8.08 22.35 -35.03
CA MET A 226 8.46 23.60 -34.37
C MET A 226 9.96 23.89 -34.53
N GLU A 227 10.82 22.87 -34.50
CA GLU A 227 12.27 23.00 -34.70
C GLU A 227 12.61 23.31 -36.17
N GLU A 228 11.96 22.62 -37.11
CA GLU A 228 12.22 22.75 -38.56
C GLU A 228 11.69 24.06 -39.17
N THR A 229 10.60 24.61 -38.64
CA THR A 229 9.91 25.76 -39.25
C THR A 229 10.54 27.10 -38.85
N ASN A 230 11.00 27.93 -39.79
CA ASN A 230 11.58 29.25 -39.45
C ASN A 230 10.55 30.37 -39.19
N ASN A 231 9.28 30.19 -39.57
CA ASN A 231 8.23 31.19 -39.37
C ASN A 231 7.77 31.22 -37.90
N PRO A 232 7.88 32.36 -37.19
CA PRO A 232 7.53 32.46 -35.78
C PRO A 232 6.05 32.19 -35.46
N LEU A 233 5.12 32.55 -36.36
CA LEU A 233 3.69 32.27 -36.16
C LEU A 233 3.40 30.77 -36.26
N MET A 234 4.06 30.09 -37.20
CA MET A 234 3.94 28.64 -37.33
C MET A 234 4.59 27.91 -36.17
N LYS A 235 5.75 28.38 -35.66
CA LYS A 235 6.35 27.85 -34.42
C LYS A 235 5.38 27.96 -33.24
N ALA A 236 4.74 29.12 -33.07
CA ALA A 236 3.76 29.31 -31.99
C ALA A 236 2.55 28.37 -32.14
N MET A 237 2.10 28.11 -33.36
CA MET A 237 1.03 27.14 -33.64
C MET A 237 1.46 25.71 -33.27
N HIS A 238 2.65 25.27 -33.70
CA HIS A 238 3.19 23.95 -33.37
C HIS A 238 3.42 23.78 -31.87
N PHE A 239 3.93 24.81 -31.19
CA PHE A 239 4.05 24.82 -29.73
C PHE A 239 2.69 24.64 -29.03
N ARG A 240 1.65 25.37 -29.46
CA ARG A 240 0.30 25.21 -28.90
C ARG A 240 -0.23 23.78 -29.11
N ASN A 241 -0.02 23.20 -30.28
CA ASN A 241 -0.46 21.84 -30.58
C ASN A 241 0.29 20.81 -29.73
N ALA A 242 1.59 21.01 -29.51
CA ALA A 242 2.40 20.21 -28.60
C ALA A 242 1.87 20.29 -27.16
N CYS A 243 1.60 21.50 -26.64
CA CYS A 243 0.98 21.67 -25.32
C CYS A 243 -0.38 20.95 -25.20
N LYS A 244 -1.23 21.07 -26.23
CA LYS A 244 -2.52 20.38 -26.26
C LYS A 244 -2.37 18.86 -26.22
N ALA A 245 -1.44 18.31 -27.00
CA ALA A 245 -1.15 16.87 -26.97
C ALA A 245 -0.61 16.43 -25.59
N HIS A 246 0.18 17.28 -24.93
CA HIS A 246 0.66 17.02 -23.58
C HIS A 246 -0.48 17.01 -22.55
N GLU A 247 -1.42 17.97 -22.62
CA GLU A 247 -2.62 17.99 -21.79
C GLU A 247 -3.48 16.74 -22.02
N GLU A 248 -3.67 16.32 -23.28
CA GLU A 248 -4.40 15.10 -23.63
C GLU A 248 -3.76 13.84 -23.00
N ILE A 249 -2.42 13.76 -22.90
CA ILE A 249 -1.73 12.68 -22.17
C ILE A 249 -2.12 12.71 -20.69
N ASP A 250 -2.10 13.88 -20.05
CA ASP A 250 -2.42 13.99 -18.63
C ASP A 250 -3.91 13.68 -18.35
N TYR A 251 -4.82 14.08 -19.26
CA TYR A 251 -6.25 13.78 -19.15
C TYR A 251 -6.63 12.33 -19.47
N SER A 252 -5.82 11.60 -20.24
CA SER A 252 -6.07 10.18 -20.54
C SER A 252 -6.06 9.29 -19.30
N GLY A 253 -5.48 9.77 -18.18
CA GLY A 253 -5.33 8.98 -16.96
C GLY A 253 -4.25 7.89 -17.07
N TYR A 254 -3.49 7.85 -18.16
CA TYR A 254 -2.40 6.88 -18.40
C TYR A 254 -1.45 6.74 -17.21
N ARG A 255 -1.02 7.86 -16.61
CA ARG A 255 -0.13 7.84 -15.43
C ARG A 255 -0.79 7.16 -14.22
N SER A 256 -2.08 7.37 -14.02
CA SER A 256 -2.84 6.73 -12.94
C SER A 256 -2.94 5.22 -13.13
N TYR A 257 -3.08 4.74 -14.37
CA TYR A 257 -3.12 3.30 -14.69
C TYR A 257 -1.74 2.64 -14.76
N ASN A 258 -0.67 3.41 -14.96
CA ASN A 258 0.70 2.89 -14.86
C ASN A 258 1.06 2.46 -13.44
N ALA A 259 0.49 3.11 -12.42
CA ALA A 259 0.64 2.70 -11.03
C ALA A 259 -0.18 1.44 -10.66
N MET A 260 -0.96 0.90 -11.60
CA MET A 260 -1.78 -0.30 -11.37
C MET A 260 -0.91 -1.56 -11.31
N PRO A 261 -1.13 -2.46 -10.33
CA PRO A 261 -0.44 -3.74 -10.27
C PRO A 261 -0.64 -4.55 -11.56
N LEU A 262 0.43 -5.19 -12.03
CA LEU A 262 0.36 -6.10 -13.17
C LEU A 262 -0.16 -7.47 -12.71
N GLU A 263 -0.56 -8.34 -13.64
CA GLU A 263 -1.05 -9.68 -13.30
C GLU A 263 -0.08 -10.50 -12.45
N ARG A 264 1.23 -10.34 -12.70
CA ARG A 264 2.30 -10.95 -11.90
C ARG A 264 2.33 -10.48 -10.44
N ASP A 265 1.74 -9.32 -10.15
CA ASP A 265 1.71 -8.70 -8.83
C ASP A 265 0.38 -9.01 -8.10
N MET A 266 -0.42 -9.95 -8.61
CA MET A 266 -1.72 -10.33 -8.06
C MET A 266 -1.69 -11.75 -7.49
N ILE A 267 -2.37 -11.95 -6.36
CA ILE A 267 -2.53 -13.24 -5.72
C ILE A 267 -3.99 -13.66 -5.86
N THR A 268 -4.23 -14.83 -6.46
CA THR A 268 -5.57 -15.38 -6.57
C THR A 268 -6.01 -15.96 -5.24
N LEU A 269 -7.06 -15.36 -4.68
CA LEU A 269 -7.78 -15.84 -3.50
C LEU A 269 -8.98 -16.70 -3.93
N LYS A 270 -9.61 -17.35 -2.95
CA LYS A 270 -10.79 -18.19 -3.19
C LYS A 270 -11.97 -17.34 -3.68
N ASN A 271 -12.85 -17.95 -4.49
CA ASN A 271 -14.07 -17.34 -5.04
C ASN A 271 -13.83 -16.18 -6.05
N GLY A 272 -12.78 -16.27 -6.87
CA GLY A 272 -12.52 -15.31 -7.96
C GLY A 272 -12.08 -13.91 -7.48
N LEU A 273 -11.49 -13.85 -6.28
CA LEU A 273 -10.91 -12.65 -5.74
C LEU A 273 -9.41 -12.57 -6.05
N HIS A 274 -8.94 -11.37 -6.31
CA HIS A 274 -7.53 -11.09 -6.57
C HIS A 274 -7.04 -10.04 -5.58
N LEU A 275 -6.00 -10.39 -4.82
CA LEU A 275 -5.35 -9.53 -3.85
C LEU A 275 -4.12 -8.90 -4.49
N CYS A 276 -3.93 -7.60 -4.31
CA CYS A 276 -2.65 -6.96 -4.64
C CYS A 276 -1.54 -7.55 -3.77
N SER A 277 -0.42 -7.97 -4.37
CA SER A 277 0.77 -8.32 -3.60
C SER A 277 1.33 -7.12 -2.85
N LEU A 278 1.12 -5.88 -3.32
CA LEU A 278 1.59 -4.67 -2.66
C LEU A 278 0.52 -4.07 -1.76
N GLY A 279 0.90 -3.81 -0.52
CA GLY A 279 0.07 -3.22 0.52
C GLY A 279 0.78 -2.09 1.26
N THR A 280 0.10 -1.56 2.27
CA THR A 280 0.58 -0.45 3.10
C THR A 280 0.48 -0.79 4.58
N VAL A 281 1.42 -0.30 5.37
CA VAL A 281 1.49 -0.53 6.82
C VAL A 281 1.22 0.77 7.55
N TRP A 282 0.21 0.77 8.41
CA TRP A 282 -0.25 1.93 9.16
C TRP A 282 -0.20 1.65 10.65
N THR A 283 -0.03 2.71 11.44
CA THR A 283 -0.31 2.68 12.87
C THR A 283 -1.30 3.78 13.23
N LYS A 284 -1.99 3.60 14.35
CA LYS A 284 -2.81 4.63 14.95
C LYS A 284 -2.14 5.06 16.25
N LYS A 285 -1.62 6.30 16.29
CA LYS A 285 -1.06 6.86 17.52
C LYS A 285 -2.18 7.30 18.43
N ASP A 286 -2.29 6.79 19.64
CA ASP A 286 -3.34 7.23 20.57
C ASP A 286 -3.12 8.70 20.99
N GLY A 287 -3.90 9.61 20.39
CA GLY A 287 -4.02 11.00 20.78
C GLY A 287 -5.31 11.24 21.56
N PHE A 288 -5.29 12.16 22.53
CA PHE A 288 -6.41 12.48 23.43
C PHE A 288 -7.72 12.89 22.70
N PHE A 289 -7.64 13.29 21.43
CA PHE A 289 -8.77 13.70 20.59
C PHE A 289 -9.06 12.76 19.40
N GLY A 290 -8.58 11.52 19.45
CA GLY A 290 -8.64 10.60 18.31
C GLY A 290 -7.30 10.57 17.61
N GLY A 291 -6.72 9.38 17.54
CA GLY A 291 -5.36 9.18 17.07
C GLY A 291 -5.14 9.44 15.59
N ASP A 292 -4.03 10.10 15.25
CA ASP A 292 -3.57 10.24 13.87
C ASP A 292 -3.18 8.87 13.29
N HIS A 293 -3.64 8.60 12.07
CA HIS A 293 -3.18 7.48 11.27
C HIS A 293 -1.84 7.84 10.63
N VAL A 294 -0.81 7.08 10.97
CA VAL A 294 0.56 7.31 10.49
C VAL A 294 0.95 6.16 9.56
N LEU A 295 1.34 6.49 8.33
CA LEU A 295 1.93 5.52 7.41
C LEU A 295 3.34 5.18 7.90
N LEU A 296 3.59 3.90 8.14
CA LEU A 296 4.90 3.39 8.58
C LEU A 296 5.72 2.79 7.44
N GLY A 297 5.05 2.23 6.44
CA GLY A 297 5.67 1.21 5.63
C GLY A 297 4.88 0.81 4.39
N THR A 298 5.52 -0.01 3.57
CA THR A 298 4.86 -0.84 2.56
C THR A 298 4.86 -2.29 3.04
N ALA A 299 3.94 -3.08 2.48
CA ALA A 299 3.89 -4.51 2.69
C ALA A 299 3.92 -5.23 1.35
N SER A 300 4.51 -6.42 1.31
CA SER A 300 4.41 -7.35 0.19
C SER A 300 3.80 -8.66 0.68
N ALA A 301 2.80 -9.17 -0.03
CA ALA A 301 2.16 -10.45 0.23
C ALA A 301 2.53 -11.45 -0.87
N MET A 302 2.53 -12.72 -0.49
CA MET A 302 2.60 -13.88 -1.36
C MET A 302 1.65 -14.96 -0.83
N ALA A 303 1.19 -15.85 -1.72
CA ALA A 303 0.45 -17.04 -1.29
C ALA A 303 1.33 -17.90 -0.37
N GLY A 304 0.83 -18.25 0.80
CA GLY A 304 1.54 -19.12 1.73
C GLY A 304 1.42 -20.59 1.32
N VAL A 305 2.52 -21.34 1.39
CA VAL A 305 2.52 -22.79 1.16
C VAL A 305 2.59 -23.51 2.51
N ARG A 306 1.67 -24.46 2.73
CA ARG A 306 1.57 -25.22 4.01
C ARG A 306 2.83 -26.05 4.29
N GLU A 307 3.59 -26.41 3.26
CA GLU A 307 4.86 -27.15 3.36
C GLU A 307 5.95 -26.36 4.12
N GLU A 308 5.95 -25.02 4.04
CA GLU A 308 6.90 -24.17 4.78
C GLU A 308 6.74 -24.28 6.32
N LEU A 309 5.60 -24.79 6.80
CA LEU A 309 5.36 -25.09 8.21
C LEU A 309 6.01 -26.41 8.63
N ASN A 310 6.10 -27.37 7.71
CA ASN A 310 6.55 -28.73 7.98
C ASN A 310 8.08 -28.86 7.92
N GLU A 311 8.73 -28.15 6.99
CA GLU A 311 10.20 -28.13 6.89
C GLU A 311 10.85 -27.68 8.21
N LYS A 312 10.22 -26.76 8.94
CA LYS A 312 10.73 -26.32 10.24
C LYS A 312 10.47 -27.30 11.36
N LYS A 313 9.30 -27.93 11.46
CA LYS A 313 9.06 -28.99 12.46
C LYS A 313 10.09 -30.11 12.35
N ALA A 314 10.42 -30.52 11.12
CA ALA A 314 11.44 -31.54 10.89
C ALA A 314 12.86 -31.10 11.29
N VAL A 315 13.19 -29.80 11.13
CA VAL A 315 14.49 -29.25 11.57
C VAL A 315 14.56 -29.10 13.09
N THR A 316 13.53 -28.55 13.75
CA THR A 316 13.51 -28.46 15.23
C THR A 316 13.49 -29.83 15.90
N GLU A 317 12.80 -30.83 15.35
CA GLU A 317 12.84 -32.20 15.88
C GLU A 317 14.20 -32.88 15.71
N ARG A 318 14.93 -32.58 14.62
CA ARG A 318 16.29 -33.08 14.40
C ARG A 318 17.30 -32.41 15.33
N GLU A 319 17.18 -31.11 15.55
CA GLU A 319 18.03 -30.38 16.51
C GLU A 319 17.77 -30.82 17.96
N LEU A 320 16.51 -31.04 18.36
CA LEU A 320 16.17 -31.56 19.69
C LEU A 320 16.68 -32.99 19.92
N LYS A 321 16.66 -33.86 18.89
CA LYS A 321 17.23 -35.21 18.99
C LYS A 321 18.76 -35.21 19.05
N ALA A 322 19.42 -34.27 18.38
CA ALA A 322 20.89 -34.17 18.40
C ALA A 322 21.44 -33.70 19.76
N VAL A 323 20.64 -33.01 20.58
CA VAL A 323 21.05 -32.56 21.93
C VAL A 323 20.72 -33.58 23.02
N ALA A 324 19.86 -34.58 22.74
CA ALA A 324 19.40 -35.55 23.73
C ALA A 324 20.31 -36.79 23.92
N PHE A 325 21.49 -36.83 23.31
CA PHE A 325 22.39 -37.99 23.43
C PHE A 325 23.87 -37.59 23.44
N ASP A 326 24.39 -37.16 24.59
CA ASP A 326 25.63 -37.72 25.10
C ASP A 326 25.86 -37.38 26.57
N GLY A 327 26.26 -38.37 27.36
CA GLY A 327 26.94 -38.13 28.63
C GLY A 327 26.13 -38.33 29.91
N LEU A 328 25.72 -39.57 30.20
CA LEU A 328 25.70 -40.10 31.58
C LEU A 328 25.88 -41.63 31.50
N ARG A 329 27.14 -42.07 31.42
CA ARG A 329 27.49 -43.45 31.79
C ARG A 329 27.83 -43.45 33.29
N PRO A 330 27.20 -44.31 34.11
CA PRO A 330 27.63 -44.51 35.48
C PRO A 330 28.94 -45.31 35.45
N PHE A 331 29.96 -44.82 36.16
CA PHE A 331 31.12 -45.63 36.50
C PHE A 331 30.72 -46.56 37.66
N GLU A 332 30.79 -47.86 37.41
CA GLU A 332 30.97 -48.89 38.45
C GLU A 332 32.39 -48.82 39.03
#